data_AF-A0A167TEL8-F1
#
_entry.id   AF-A0A167TEL8-F1
#
_cell.length_a   1.000
_cell.length_b   1.000
_cell.length_c   1.000
_cell.angle_alpha   90.00
_cell.angle_beta   90.00
_cell.angle_gamma   90.00
#
_symmetry.space_group_name_H-M   'P 1'
#
loop_
_entity.id
_entity.type
_entity.pdbx_description
1 polymer ?
#
loop_
_entity_poly.entity_id
_entity_poly.type
_entity_poly.pdbx_seq_one_letter_code
_entity_poly.pdbx_strand_id
1 'polypeptide(L)'
;RKESDAAKALLTVPDGDHLTLLNVYNNYEQNKHDKNWTWTNYLSARALAQADNVRNQLQRTMERYEVELVSIQDERKLWLAVRQALVCGFFMQVAHKEGDKGNYLTVKDNQVVALHPSCGLDNQPEWVMFNEFVLTTRPYIRTVTDVRPEWLLEFATSYFDLSQFQDGETKRALQRIANKRAGKALGRVENSNDDSGRDKKKRKNK
;
A
#
# COMPACT_ATOMS: atom_id res chain seq x y z
N ARG A 1 -24.53 -10.06 13.70
CA ARG A 1 -23.12 -9.64 13.98
C ARG A 1 -22.17 -10.79 13.65
N LYS A 2 -22.18 -11.92 14.38
CA LYS A 2 -21.32 -13.10 14.07
C LYS A 2 -21.32 -13.54 12.59
N GLU A 3 -22.48 -13.65 11.95
CA GLU A 3 -22.56 -14.05 10.54
C GLU A 3 -21.99 -13.00 9.57
N SER A 4 -22.18 -11.72 9.87
CA SER A 4 -21.62 -10.61 9.09
C SER A 4 -20.10 -10.53 9.26
N ASP A 5 -19.59 -10.76 10.47
CA ASP A 5 -18.15 -10.80 10.74
C ASP A 5 -17.50 -12.00 10.04
N ALA A 6 -18.17 -13.16 10.00
CA ALA A 6 -17.71 -14.34 9.27
C ALA A 6 -17.70 -14.11 7.75
N ALA A 7 -18.75 -13.52 7.18
CA ALA A 7 -18.79 -13.16 5.76
C ALA A 7 -17.68 -12.16 5.40
N LYS A 8 -17.44 -11.17 6.26
CA LYS A 8 -16.33 -10.22 6.09
C LYS A 8 -14.97 -10.92 6.14
N ALA A 9 -14.76 -11.84 7.08
CA ALA A 9 -13.51 -12.58 7.20
C ALA A 9 -13.17 -13.38 5.93
N LEU A 10 -14.17 -13.96 5.26
CA LEU A 10 -13.97 -14.68 3.99
C LEU A 10 -13.47 -13.80 2.85
N LEU A 11 -13.83 -12.52 2.87
CA LEU A 11 -13.45 -11.55 1.84
C LEU A 11 -12.21 -10.72 2.23
N THR A 12 -11.73 -10.86 3.46
CA THR A 12 -10.62 -10.08 4.00
C THR A 12 -9.30 -10.53 3.40
N VAL A 13 -8.51 -9.57 2.93
CA VAL A 13 -7.13 -9.77 2.50
C VAL A 13 -6.20 -9.32 3.63
N PRO A 14 -5.41 -10.22 4.22
CA PRO A 14 -4.59 -9.93 5.40
C PRO A 14 -3.57 -8.80 5.22
N ASP A 15 -3.18 -8.49 3.99
CA ASP A 15 -2.18 -7.47 3.64
C ASP A 15 -2.76 -6.04 3.65
N GLY A 16 -4.08 -5.86 3.66
CA GLY A 16 -4.68 -4.53 3.79
C GLY A 16 -6.16 -4.41 3.43
N ASP A 17 -6.81 -3.42 4.03
CA ASP A 17 -8.22 -3.09 3.81
C ASP A 17 -8.47 -2.64 2.36
N HIS A 18 -7.53 -1.94 1.71
CA HIS A 18 -7.69 -1.56 0.30
C HIS A 18 -7.72 -2.78 -0.63
N LEU A 19 -6.91 -3.79 -0.32
CA LEU A 19 -6.90 -5.06 -1.06
C LEU A 19 -8.19 -5.85 -0.77
N THR A 20 -8.70 -5.78 0.47
CA THR A 20 -10.02 -6.31 0.83
C THR A 20 -11.13 -5.65 0.00
N LEU A 21 -11.12 -4.32 -0.15
CA LEU A 21 -12.10 -3.61 -1.00
C LEU A 21 -12.01 -4.03 -2.47
N LEU A 22 -10.80 -4.21 -3.00
CA LEU A 22 -10.58 -4.73 -4.36
C LEU A 22 -11.11 -6.16 -4.50
N ASN A 23 -10.83 -7.03 -3.51
CA ASN A 23 -11.33 -8.40 -3.50
C ASN A 23 -12.86 -8.45 -3.47
N VAL A 24 -13.49 -7.63 -2.63
CA VAL A 24 -14.95 -7.47 -2.57
C VAL A 24 -15.52 -7.04 -3.92
N TYR A 25 -14.93 -6.05 -4.57
CA TYR A 25 -15.37 -5.57 -5.89
C TYR A 25 -15.23 -6.64 -6.98
N ASN A 26 -14.10 -7.35 -7.00
CA ASN A 26 -13.85 -8.41 -7.99
C ASN A 26 -14.86 -9.57 -7.82
N ASN A 27 -15.14 -9.97 -6.58
CA ASN A 27 -16.15 -10.99 -6.31
C ASN A 27 -17.56 -10.52 -6.68
N TYR A 28 -17.88 -9.24 -6.43
CA TYR A 28 -19.14 -8.65 -6.86
C TYR A 28 -19.32 -8.71 -8.38
N GLU A 29 -18.30 -8.33 -9.15
CA GLU A 29 -18.35 -8.38 -10.62
C GLU A 29 -18.49 -9.82 -11.15
N GLN A 30 -17.84 -10.80 -10.52
CA GLN A 30 -18.00 -12.22 -10.88
C GLN A 30 -19.41 -12.75 -10.58
N ASN A 31 -20.08 -12.20 -9.55
CA ASN A 31 -21.41 -12.61 -9.11
C ASN A 31 -22.51 -11.62 -9.50
N LYS A 32 -22.28 -10.75 -10.50
CA LYS A 32 -23.18 -9.65 -10.88
C LYS A 32 -24.60 -10.09 -11.26
N HIS A 33 -24.76 -11.35 -11.68
CA HIS A 33 -26.06 -11.93 -12.02
C HIS A 33 -26.83 -12.50 -10.82
N ASP A 34 -26.15 -12.75 -9.70
CA ASP A 34 -26.79 -13.17 -8.46
C ASP A 34 -27.21 -11.95 -7.64
N LYS A 35 -28.51 -11.63 -7.73
CA LYS A 35 -29.12 -10.50 -7.00
C LYS A 35 -29.03 -10.64 -5.48
N ASN A 36 -28.85 -11.86 -4.96
CA ASN A 36 -28.78 -12.12 -3.53
C ASN A 36 -27.34 -12.17 -3.01
N TRP A 37 -26.32 -12.20 -3.87
CA TRP A 37 -24.92 -12.34 -3.44
C TRP A 37 -24.50 -11.25 -2.44
N THR A 38 -24.86 -9.99 -2.72
CA THR A 38 -24.56 -8.86 -1.82
C THR A 38 -25.29 -8.97 -0.49
N TRP A 39 -26.53 -9.45 -0.49
CA TRP A 39 -27.30 -9.69 0.73
C TRP A 39 -26.67 -10.80 1.58
N THR A 40 -26.35 -11.94 0.97
CA THR A 40 -25.70 -13.08 1.64
C THR A 40 -24.34 -12.71 2.24
N ASN A 41 -23.60 -11.81 1.60
CA ASN A 41 -22.29 -11.35 2.06
C ASN A 41 -22.32 -10.07 2.91
N TYR A 42 -23.51 -9.59 3.30
CA TYR A 42 -23.67 -8.38 4.12
C TYR A 42 -23.04 -7.11 3.51
N LEU A 43 -23.07 -7.01 2.16
CA LEU A 43 -22.53 -5.89 1.41
C LEU A 43 -23.64 -4.96 0.91
N SER A 44 -23.32 -3.67 0.81
CA SER A 44 -24.24 -2.68 0.26
C SER A 44 -24.28 -2.76 -1.27
N ALA A 45 -25.34 -3.37 -1.80
CA ALA A 45 -25.60 -3.42 -3.25
C ALA A 45 -25.58 -2.02 -3.89
N ARG A 46 -26.15 -1.05 -3.18
CA ARG A 46 -26.15 0.36 -3.62
C ARG A 46 -24.74 0.92 -3.72
N ALA A 47 -23.89 0.69 -2.73
CA ALA A 47 -22.51 1.19 -2.75
C ALA A 47 -21.69 0.53 -3.88
N LEU A 48 -21.85 -0.78 -4.10
CA LEU A 48 -21.15 -1.50 -5.17
C LEU A 48 -21.60 -1.04 -6.56
N ALA A 49 -22.91 -0.84 -6.77
CA ALA A 49 -23.43 -0.29 -8.03
C ALA A 49 -22.91 1.14 -8.28
N GLN A 50 -22.77 1.96 -7.24
CA GLN A 50 -22.15 3.28 -7.36
C GLN A 50 -20.65 3.18 -7.68
N ALA A 51 -19.93 2.25 -7.05
CA ALA A 51 -18.52 2.02 -7.34
C ALA A 51 -18.28 1.59 -8.79
N ASP A 52 -19.11 0.67 -9.33
CA ASP A 52 -19.07 0.25 -10.73
C ASP A 52 -19.32 1.44 -11.68
N ASN A 53 -20.32 2.27 -11.39
CA ASN A 53 -20.58 3.48 -12.16
C ASN A 53 -19.39 4.45 -12.17
N VAL A 54 -18.78 4.71 -11.01
CA VAL A 54 -17.60 5.58 -10.89
C VAL A 54 -16.41 4.98 -11.64
N ARG A 55 -16.16 3.67 -11.49
CA ARG A 55 -15.10 2.97 -12.22
C ARG A 55 -15.27 3.11 -13.73
N ASN A 56 -16.48 2.94 -14.26
CA ASN A 56 -16.75 3.06 -15.69
C ASN A 56 -16.56 4.50 -16.19
N GLN A 57 -16.85 5.51 -15.36
CA GLN A 57 -16.55 6.91 -15.71
C GLN A 57 -15.04 7.16 -15.75
N LEU A 58 -14.30 6.69 -14.75
CA LEU A 58 -12.84 6.82 -14.70
C LEU A 58 -12.17 6.09 -15.88
N GLN A 59 -12.64 4.90 -16.23
CA GLN A 59 -12.13 4.15 -17.39
C GLN A 59 -12.27 4.96 -18.69
N ARG A 60 -13.45 5.54 -18.96
CA ARG A 60 -13.67 6.39 -20.14
C ARG A 60 -12.77 7.61 -20.14
N THR A 61 -12.52 8.21 -18.97
CA THR A 61 -11.57 9.32 -18.84
C THR A 61 -10.14 8.88 -19.16
N MET A 62 -9.70 7.73 -18.63
CA MET A 62 -8.38 7.17 -18.92
C MET A 62 -8.20 6.89 -20.41
N GLU A 63 -9.17 6.25 -21.06
CA GLU A 63 -9.18 5.98 -22.50
C GLU A 63 -9.09 7.27 -23.31
N ARG A 64 -9.83 8.32 -22.92
CA ARG A 64 -9.79 9.63 -23.57
C ARG A 64 -8.42 10.31 -23.51
N TYR A 65 -7.68 10.10 -22.41
CA TYR A 65 -6.33 10.64 -22.22
C TYR A 65 -5.24 9.64 -22.62
N GLU A 66 -5.61 8.56 -23.34
CA GLU A 66 -4.69 7.53 -23.83
C GLU A 66 -3.85 6.88 -22.71
N VAL A 67 -4.41 6.82 -21.50
CA VAL A 67 -3.80 6.11 -20.39
C VAL A 67 -4.04 4.62 -20.57
N GLU A 68 -2.96 3.85 -20.66
CA GLU A 68 -3.02 2.42 -20.88
C GLU A 68 -3.74 1.68 -19.74
N LEU A 69 -4.68 0.80 -20.09
CA LEU A 69 -5.39 -0.06 -19.14
C LEU A 69 -4.70 -1.42 -19.05
N VAL A 70 -3.80 -1.56 -18.07
CA VAL A 70 -3.04 -2.79 -17.85
C VAL A 70 -3.44 -3.49 -16.56
N SER A 71 -3.24 -4.81 -16.50
CA SER A 71 -3.41 -5.60 -15.29
C SER A 71 -2.36 -6.71 -15.19
N ILE A 72 -1.95 -7.05 -13.98
CA ILE A 72 -1.00 -8.13 -13.69
C ILE A 72 -1.81 -9.40 -13.38
N GLN A 73 -1.50 -10.50 -14.07
CA GLN A 73 -2.20 -11.78 -13.91
C GLN A 73 -1.81 -12.53 -12.64
N ASP A 74 -0.55 -12.42 -12.22
CA ASP A 74 -0.09 -13.02 -10.97
C ASP A 74 -0.61 -12.22 -9.77
N GLU A 75 -1.47 -12.84 -8.97
CA GLU A 75 -2.17 -12.19 -7.87
C GLU A 75 -1.20 -11.56 -6.84
N ARG A 76 -0.11 -12.26 -6.50
CA ARG A 76 0.86 -11.76 -5.52
C ARG A 76 1.58 -10.52 -6.03
N LYS A 77 1.97 -10.53 -7.30
CA LYS A 77 2.56 -9.35 -7.96
C LYS A 77 1.54 -8.23 -8.13
N LEU A 78 0.28 -8.55 -8.41
CA LEU A 78 -0.80 -7.57 -8.48
C LEU A 78 -1.00 -6.86 -7.15
N TRP A 79 -1.12 -7.59 -6.04
CA TRP A 79 -1.29 -6.98 -4.71
C TRP A 79 -0.09 -6.12 -4.31
N LEU A 80 1.12 -6.55 -4.65
CA LEU A 80 2.32 -5.74 -4.47
C LEU A 80 2.25 -4.43 -5.26
N ALA A 81 1.92 -4.51 -6.55
CA ALA A 81 1.82 -3.34 -7.43
C ALA A 81 0.72 -2.38 -7.00
N VAL A 82 -0.44 -2.89 -6.55
CA VAL A 82 -1.53 -2.07 -6.02
C VAL A 82 -1.07 -1.29 -4.78
N ARG A 83 -0.36 -1.94 -3.84
CA ARG A 83 0.18 -1.26 -2.66
C ARG A 83 1.19 -0.17 -3.02
N GLN A 84 2.05 -0.42 -4.01
CA GLN A 84 2.98 0.58 -4.52
C GLN A 84 2.25 1.77 -5.16
N ALA A 85 1.22 1.50 -5.98
CA ALA A 85 0.40 2.55 -6.59
C ALA A 85 -0.35 3.38 -5.55
N LEU A 86 -0.87 2.75 -4.48
CA LEU A 86 -1.47 3.47 -3.36
C LEU A 86 -0.47 4.42 -2.69
N VAL A 87 0.81 4.02 -2.53
CA VAL A 87 1.83 4.91 -1.96
C VAL A 87 1.98 6.16 -2.82
N CYS A 88 1.96 6.05 -4.15
CA CYS A 88 2.08 7.20 -5.04
C CYS A 88 0.98 8.26 -4.82
N GLY A 89 -0.23 7.85 -4.43
CA GLY A 89 -1.35 8.78 -4.16
C GLY A 89 -1.51 9.18 -2.68
N PHE A 90 -1.17 8.29 -1.76
CA PHE A 90 -1.42 8.41 -0.32
C PHE A 90 -0.15 8.57 0.52
N PHE A 91 0.98 8.93 -0.09
CA PHE A 91 2.28 9.06 0.60
C PHE A 91 2.26 10.03 1.81
N MET A 92 1.29 10.94 1.88
CA MET A 92 1.10 11.84 3.02
C MET A 92 0.36 11.18 4.20
N GLN A 93 -0.46 10.17 3.92
CA GLN A 93 -1.29 9.46 4.90
C GLN A 93 -0.61 8.15 5.33
N VAL A 94 0.54 8.30 5.99
CA VAL A 94 1.37 7.20 6.46
C VAL A 94 1.55 7.29 7.97
N ALA A 95 1.55 6.15 8.64
CA ALA A 95 1.86 6.04 10.06
C ALA A 95 2.94 4.97 10.31
N HIS A 96 3.83 5.27 11.24
CA HIS A 96 4.90 4.40 11.70
C HIS A 96 4.57 3.88 13.09
N LYS A 97 4.78 2.59 13.33
CA LYS A 97 4.55 1.98 14.63
C LYS A 97 5.61 2.49 15.62
N GLU A 98 5.18 3.12 16.72
CA GLU A 98 6.06 3.60 17.78
C GLU A 98 5.56 3.12 19.16
N GLY A 99 6.50 2.80 20.06
CA GLY A 99 6.19 2.49 21.47
C GLY A 99 5.41 1.19 21.72
N ASP A 100 4.40 1.27 22.60
CA ASP A 100 3.60 0.14 23.09
C ASP A 100 2.81 -0.59 21.98
N LYS A 101 2.46 -1.85 22.24
CA LYS A 101 1.71 -2.71 21.30
C LYS A 101 0.40 -2.04 20.85
N GLY A 102 0.38 -1.59 19.60
CA GLY A 102 -0.84 -1.18 18.87
C GLY A 102 -1.02 0.31 18.65
N ASN A 103 -0.05 1.16 19.02
CA ASN A 103 -0.05 2.57 18.67
C ASN A 103 0.85 2.84 17.44
N TYR A 104 0.46 3.86 16.69
CA TYR A 104 1.16 4.38 15.53
C TYR A 104 1.29 5.89 15.65
N LEU A 105 2.33 6.44 15.04
CA LEU A 105 2.57 7.88 14.90
C LEU A 105 2.42 8.25 13.43
N THR A 106 1.53 9.19 13.10
CA THR A 106 1.44 9.72 11.73
C THR A 106 2.71 10.48 11.38
N VAL A 107 3.29 10.22 10.21
CA VAL A 107 4.68 10.57 9.89
C VAL A 107 5.02 12.06 10.01
N LYS A 108 4.13 12.97 9.59
CA LYS A 108 4.44 14.41 9.55
C LYS A 108 3.75 15.21 10.64
N ASP A 109 2.53 14.84 11.01
CA ASP A 109 1.74 15.56 12.02
C ASP A 109 1.99 15.05 13.45
N ASN A 110 2.78 13.99 13.61
CA ASN A 110 3.13 13.37 14.88
C ASN A 110 1.91 13.08 15.77
N GLN A 111 0.79 12.68 15.17
CA GLN A 111 -0.43 12.30 15.86
C GLN A 111 -0.35 10.83 16.28
N VAL A 112 -0.58 10.56 17.56
CA VAL A 112 -0.69 9.20 18.08
C VAL A 112 -2.07 8.65 17.73
N VAL A 113 -2.08 7.57 16.96
CA VAL A 113 -3.28 6.91 16.45
C VAL A 113 -3.24 5.41 16.71
N ALA A 114 -4.40 4.77 16.67
CA ALA A 114 -4.52 3.32 16.65
C ALA A 114 -5.18 2.84 15.36
N LEU A 115 -4.98 1.57 15.02
CA LEU A 115 -5.75 0.94 13.94
C LEU A 115 -7.23 0.90 14.36
N HIS A 116 -8.12 1.34 13.48
CA HIS A 116 -9.55 1.29 13.74
C HIS A 116 -10.00 -0.17 13.96
N PRO A 117 -10.93 -0.48 14.89
CA PRO A 117 -11.36 -1.86 15.17
C PRO A 117 -11.97 -2.60 13.97
N SER A 118 -12.33 -1.89 12.90
CA SER A 118 -12.80 -2.50 11.65
C SER A 118 -11.68 -2.96 10.72
N CYS A 119 -10.42 -2.70 11.02
CA CYS A 119 -9.29 -3.07 10.19
C CYS A 119 -9.15 -4.60 10.12
N GLY A 120 -8.95 -5.12 8.90
CA GLY A 120 -8.79 -6.55 8.63
C GLY A 120 -7.34 -7.03 8.59
N LEU A 121 -6.37 -6.22 9.01
CA LEU A 121 -4.97 -6.63 9.10
C LEU A 121 -4.80 -7.70 10.20
N ASP A 122 -4.25 -8.87 9.83
CA ASP A 122 -3.95 -9.95 10.79
C ASP A 122 -2.74 -9.65 11.66
N ASN A 123 -1.84 -8.81 11.17
CA ASN A 123 -0.62 -8.40 11.85
C ASN A 123 -0.65 -6.89 12.20
N GLN A 124 0.36 -6.45 12.94
CA GLN A 124 0.59 -5.03 13.22
C GLN A 124 1.88 -4.59 12.53
N PRO A 125 1.83 -4.31 11.22
CA PRO A 125 3.01 -3.98 10.42
C PRO A 125 3.67 -2.70 10.93
N GLU A 126 4.98 -2.57 10.72
CA GLU A 126 5.76 -1.42 11.20
C GLU A 126 5.36 -0.12 10.49
N TRP A 127 4.98 -0.20 9.22
CA TRP A 127 4.61 0.93 8.38
C TRP A 127 3.26 0.67 7.73
N VAL A 128 2.36 1.64 7.86
CA VAL A 128 1.04 1.56 7.25
C VAL A 128 0.69 2.83 6.50
N MET A 129 -0.06 2.67 5.41
CA MET A 129 -0.82 3.74 4.81
C MET A 129 -2.28 3.66 5.30
N PHE A 130 -2.96 4.79 5.36
CA PHE A 130 -4.39 4.85 5.68
C PHE A 130 -5.12 5.77 4.72
N ASN A 131 -6.45 5.63 4.62
CA ASN A 131 -7.29 6.51 3.79
C ASN A 131 -8.00 7.59 4.63
N GLU A 132 -8.32 7.27 5.89
CA GLU A 132 -9.14 8.15 6.73
C GLU A 132 -8.59 8.25 8.15
N PHE A 133 -8.54 9.48 8.65
CA PHE A 133 -8.29 9.79 10.05
C PHE A 133 -9.63 10.02 10.75
N VAL A 134 -9.91 9.24 11.79
CA VAL A 134 -11.16 9.28 12.54
C VAL A 134 -10.90 9.85 13.94
N LEU A 135 -11.34 11.09 14.15
CA LEU A 135 -11.20 11.77 15.43
C LEU A 135 -12.36 11.38 16.37
N THR A 136 -12.04 10.65 17.42
CA THR A 136 -12.96 10.33 18.54
C THR A 136 -12.25 10.60 19.87
N THR A 137 -12.72 10.02 20.99
CA THR A 137 -11.99 10.03 22.27
C THR A 137 -10.58 9.44 22.14
N ARG A 138 -10.40 8.45 21.27
CA ARG A 138 -9.09 7.95 20.83
C ARG A 138 -8.99 8.14 19.32
N PRO A 139 -7.96 8.82 18.79
CA PRO A 139 -7.76 8.92 17.34
C PRO A 139 -7.52 7.55 16.70
N TYR A 140 -8.18 7.29 15.57
CA TYR A 140 -8.00 6.06 14.80
C TYR A 140 -7.66 6.37 13.35
N ILE A 141 -6.94 5.46 12.71
CA ILE A 141 -6.79 5.41 11.25
C ILE A 141 -7.59 4.24 10.69
N ARG A 142 -8.31 4.49 9.59
CA ARG A 142 -9.25 3.54 8.97
C ARG A 142 -8.91 3.29 7.50
N THR A 143 -9.23 2.08 7.05
CA THR A 143 -8.88 1.55 5.73
C THR A 143 -7.36 1.56 5.57
N VAL A 144 -6.72 0.61 6.25
CA VAL A 144 -5.28 0.56 6.45
C VAL A 144 -4.65 -0.55 5.61
N THR A 145 -3.49 -0.28 5.03
CA THR A 145 -2.74 -1.25 4.23
C THR A 145 -1.26 -1.24 4.62
N ASP A 146 -0.66 -2.42 4.73
CA ASP A 146 0.78 -2.60 4.98
C ASP A 146 1.62 -2.03 3.83
N VAL A 147 2.65 -1.24 4.15
CA VAL A 147 3.55 -0.66 3.16
C VAL A 147 5.01 -0.80 3.55
N ARG A 148 5.88 -0.72 2.55
CA ARG A 148 7.33 -0.73 2.77
C ARG A 148 7.91 0.69 2.78
N PRO A 149 8.78 1.04 3.75
CA PRO A 149 9.40 2.36 3.81
C PRO A 149 10.27 2.66 2.59
N GLU A 150 10.79 1.64 1.90
CA GLU A 150 11.52 1.82 0.64
C GLU A 150 10.69 2.51 -0.43
N TRP A 151 9.38 2.22 -0.50
CA TRP A 151 8.47 2.83 -1.48
C TRP A 151 8.24 4.31 -1.20
N LEU A 152 8.15 4.69 0.08
CA LEU A 152 8.02 6.08 0.50
C LEU A 152 9.22 6.92 0.05
N LEU A 153 10.42 6.39 0.30
CA LEU A 153 11.69 7.00 -0.09
C LEU A 153 11.94 6.96 -1.60
N GLU A 154 11.20 6.16 -2.38
CA GLU A 154 11.35 6.04 -3.83
C GLU A 154 10.35 6.91 -4.59
N PHE A 155 9.07 6.82 -4.22
CA PHE A 155 7.97 7.45 -4.95
C PHE A 155 7.66 8.87 -4.45
N ALA A 156 8.07 9.22 -3.23
CA ALA A 156 7.79 10.51 -2.61
C ALA A 156 9.05 11.13 -1.98
N THR A 157 10.18 11.07 -2.68
CA THR A 157 11.49 11.57 -2.23
C THR A 157 11.45 12.98 -1.66
N SER A 158 10.79 13.92 -2.35
CA SER A 158 10.69 15.31 -1.90
C SER A 158 9.86 15.47 -0.62
N TYR A 159 8.88 14.60 -0.38
CA TYR A 159 8.06 14.64 0.83
C TYR A 159 8.77 14.00 2.02
N PHE A 160 9.52 12.91 1.77
CA PHE A 160 10.31 12.19 2.77
C PHE A 160 11.76 12.68 2.84
N ASP A 161 11.97 14.00 2.76
CA ASP A 161 13.26 14.64 3.00
C ASP A 161 13.62 14.56 4.49
N LEU A 162 14.52 13.64 4.83
CA LEU A 162 14.93 13.36 6.21
C LEU A 162 15.55 14.56 6.92
N SER A 163 16.04 15.57 6.20
CA SER A 163 16.56 16.79 6.83
C SER A 163 15.47 17.62 7.50
N GLN A 164 14.23 17.50 7.03
CA GLN A 164 13.06 18.23 7.55
C GLN A 164 12.33 17.49 8.66
N PHE A 165 12.71 16.25 8.94
CA PHE A 165 12.07 15.43 9.96
C PHE A 165 12.59 15.78 11.35
N GLN A 166 11.67 15.82 12.32
CA GLN A 166 12.00 15.87 13.74
C GLN A 166 12.76 14.61 14.16
N ASP A 167 13.69 14.75 15.09
CA ASP A 167 14.43 13.61 15.63
C ASP A 167 13.47 12.71 16.43
N GLY A 168 13.39 11.44 16.03
CA GLY A 168 12.47 10.46 16.61
C GLY A 168 12.68 9.06 16.03
N GLU A 169 11.88 8.09 16.47
CA GLU A 169 11.99 6.70 15.99
C GLU A 169 11.69 6.61 14.49
N THR A 170 10.64 7.31 14.03
CA THR A 170 10.28 7.42 12.61
C THR A 170 11.45 7.88 11.73
N LYS A 171 12.12 8.99 12.07
CA LYS A 171 13.28 9.50 11.31
C LYS A 171 14.44 8.51 11.31
N ARG A 172 14.75 7.93 12.48
CA ARG A 172 15.84 6.92 12.61
C ARG A 172 15.54 5.67 11.79
N ALA A 173 14.28 5.22 11.75
CA ALA A 173 13.86 4.09 10.95
C ALA A 173 14.04 4.36 9.45
N LEU A 174 13.58 5.50 8.95
CA LEU A 174 13.77 5.89 7.55
C LEU A 174 15.26 6.07 7.20
N GLN A 175 16.07 6.66 8.09
CA GLN A 175 17.50 6.83 7.87
C GLN A 175 18.24 5.48 7.74
N ARG A 176 17.87 4.48 8.54
CA ARG A 176 18.43 3.11 8.42
C ARG A 176 18.14 2.51 7.04
N ILE A 177 16.92 2.69 6.53
CA ILE A 177 16.52 2.22 5.20
C ILE A 177 17.27 2.98 4.10
N ALA A 178 17.39 4.29 4.21
CA ALA A 178 18.13 5.12 3.26
C ALA A 178 19.62 4.71 3.17
N ASN A 179 20.28 4.52 4.32
CA ASN A 179 21.68 4.08 4.38
C ASN A 179 21.86 2.69 3.76
N LYS A 180 20.94 1.76 4.04
CA LYS A 180 20.95 0.41 3.45
C LYS A 180 20.79 0.44 1.92
N ARG A 181 19.96 1.34 1.39
CA ARG A 181 19.81 1.54 -0.06
C ARG A 181 21.08 2.11 -0.69
N ALA A 182 21.67 3.13 -0.07
CA ALA A 182 22.92 3.72 -0.54
C ALA A 182 24.07 2.70 -0.59
N GLY A 183 24.23 1.89 0.46
CA GLY A 183 25.25 0.83 0.50
C GLY A 183 25.03 -0.25 -0.58
N LYS A 184 23.77 -0.64 -0.87
CA LYS A 184 23.46 -1.57 -1.96
C LYS A 184 23.72 -0.98 -3.35
N ALA A 185 23.49 0.33 -3.53
CA ALA A 185 23.77 1.01 -4.79
C ALA A 185 25.28 1.05 -5.05
N LEU A 186 26.08 1.41 -4.04
CA LEU A 186 27.54 1.40 -4.10
C LEU A 186 28.10 0.01 -4.45
N GLY A 187 27.65 -1.05 -3.78
CA GLY A 187 28.13 -2.41 -4.05
C GLY A 187 27.73 -2.97 -5.44
N ARG A 188 26.62 -2.50 -6.02
CA ARG A 188 26.25 -2.85 -7.42
C ARG A 188 27.16 -2.16 -8.44
N VAL A 189 27.53 -0.90 -8.20
CA VAL A 189 28.45 -0.16 -9.08
C VAL A 189 29.83 -0.79 -9.08
N GLU A 190 30.35 -1.17 -7.92
CA GLU A 190 31.65 -1.86 -7.81
C GLU A 190 31.67 -3.20 -8.57
N ASN A 191 30.65 -4.04 -8.42
CA ASN A 191 30.56 -5.31 -9.15
C ASN A 191 30.38 -5.13 -10.67
N SER A 192 29.69 -4.08 -11.12
CA SER A 192 29.55 -3.79 -12.56
C SER A 192 30.84 -3.29 -13.22
N ASN A 193 31.68 -2.56 -12.48
CA ASN A 193 32.99 -2.12 -12.96
C ASN A 193 33.96 -3.31 -13.11
N ASP A 194 33.88 -4.30 -12.23
CA ASP A 194 34.76 -5.48 -12.26
C ASP A 194 34.45 -6.44 -13.43
N ASP A 195 33.19 -6.52 -13.86
CA ASP A 195 32.78 -7.33 -15.03
C ASP A 195 33.19 -6.68 -16.36
N SER A 196 33.14 -5.35 -16.44
CA SER A 196 33.60 -4.58 -17.61
C SER A 196 35.13 -4.68 -17.86
N GLY A 197 35.90 -5.03 -16.83
CA GLY A 197 37.33 -5.27 -16.90
C GLY A 197 37.70 -6.64 -17.49
N ARG A 198 36.80 -7.63 -17.42
CA ARG A 198 37.06 -9.00 -17.94
C ARG A 198 36.88 -9.10 -19.45
N ASP A 199 35.94 -8.37 -20.05
CA ASP A 199 35.69 -8.44 -21.49
C ASP A 199 36.76 -7.72 -22.34
N LYS A 200 37.44 -6.71 -21.79
CA LYS A 200 38.58 -6.06 -22.49
C LYS A 200 39.82 -6.96 -22.60
N LYS A 201 39.96 -7.99 -21.75
CA LYS A 201 41.07 -8.96 -21.84
C LYS A 201 40.84 -10.03 -22.91
N LYS A 202 39.59 -10.34 -23.28
CA LYS A 202 39.29 -11.36 -24.32
C LYS A 202 39.43 -10.84 -25.76
N ARG A 203 39.27 -9.54 -26.01
CA ARG A 203 39.38 -8.95 -27.38
C ARG A 203 40.82 -8.63 -27.82
N LYS A 204 41.83 -8.79 -26.95
CA LYS A 204 43.25 -8.59 -27.30
C LYS A 204 44.00 -9.87 -27.71
N ASN A 205 43.34 -11.03 -27.70
CA ASN A 205 43.95 -12.34 -28.02
C ASN A 205 43.32 -12.99 -29.27
N LYS A 206 42.93 -12.21 -30.28
CA LYS A 206 42.53 -12.72 -31.59
C LYS A 206 43.16 -11.91 -32.71
#